data_AF-A0A6J4LNX2-F1
#
_entry.id   AF-A0A6J4LNX2-F1
#
_cell.length_a   1.000
_cell.length_b   1.000
_cell.length_c   1.000
_cell.angle_alpha   90.00
_cell.angle_beta   90.00
_cell.angle_gamma   90.00
#
_symmetry.space_group_name_H-M   'P 1'
#
loop_
_entity.id
_entity.type
_entity.pdbx_description
1 polymer ?
#
loop_
_entity_poly.entity_id
_entity_poly.type
_entity_poly.pdbx_seq_one_letter_code
_entity_poly.pdbx_strand_id
1 'polypeptide(L)'
;MGTAITVVVVVVVIVVALALIAMGSYNAFVKSRNLIQESWRQIDVELNRRYELIPNLVETVRAYAAHERNTLEDITRLRSQAQSIAQSDGALPSQQRSDAEQALSGAVRNLIVSVEAYPDLKSNQNFLELQRQLAETEDRIAAGRRFYNANVRVYNTRVESVPSNLIAGMFHFEKATYFEVNDPSVRQTPNVSFGEIAYRGDDQPGQLSPQSSTPPVRFDAGDALPEPQQQSQQAPHPQGPQTGGYTPPQTGGYTPPQTGDPQQR
;
A
#
# COMPACT_ATOMS: atom_id res chain seq x y z
N MET A 1 53.33 18.74 20.17
CA MET A 1 53.04 18.66 18.71
C MET A 1 52.17 17.45 18.36
N GLY A 2 52.45 16.24 18.87
CA GLY A 2 51.64 15.04 18.55
C GLY A 2 50.15 15.15 18.86
N THR A 3 49.78 15.68 20.04
CA THR A 3 48.37 15.84 20.45
C THR A 3 47.57 16.77 19.53
N ALA A 4 48.16 17.86 19.06
CA ALA A 4 47.51 18.80 18.13
C ALA A 4 47.22 18.13 16.78
N ILE A 5 48.16 17.33 16.26
CA ILE A 5 47.98 16.57 15.02
C ILE A 5 46.88 15.52 15.21
N THR A 6 46.85 14.81 16.34
CA THR A 6 45.80 13.83 16.65
C THR A 6 44.42 14.48 16.69
N VAL A 7 44.27 15.65 17.34
CA VAL A 7 42.98 16.37 17.40
C VAL A 7 42.51 16.77 15.99
N VAL A 8 43.41 17.30 15.15
CA VAL A 8 43.08 17.67 13.76
C VAL A 8 42.63 16.44 12.96
N VAL A 9 43.34 15.31 13.07
CA VAL A 9 42.98 14.07 12.39
C VAL A 9 41.59 13.58 12.84
N VAL A 10 41.30 13.60 14.13
CA VAL A 10 39.97 13.21 14.66
C VAL A 10 38.87 14.11 14.09
N VAL A 11 39.07 15.43 14.06
CA VAL A 11 38.10 16.37 13.47
C VAL A 11 37.88 16.10 11.98
N VAL A 12 38.96 15.90 11.21
CA VAL A 12 38.85 15.59 9.78
C VAL A 12 38.10 14.29 9.53
N VAL A 13 38.38 13.24 10.31
CA VAL A 13 37.65 11.96 10.20
C VAL A 13 36.16 12.13 10.49
N ILE A 14 35.80 12.92 11.52
CA ILE A 14 34.40 13.21 11.84
C ILE A 14 33.72 13.98 10.70
N VAL A 15 34.38 15.00 10.13
CA VAL A 15 33.85 15.78 9.01
C VAL A 15 33.62 14.90 7.77
N VAL A 16 34.57 14.03 7.45
CA VAL A 16 34.44 13.09 6.33
C VAL A 16 33.28 12.11 6.57
N ALA A 17 33.15 11.57 7.79
CA ALA A 17 32.04 10.68 8.13
C ALA A 17 30.67 11.38 7.98
N LEU A 18 30.55 12.63 8.46
CA LEU A 18 29.34 13.43 8.30
C LEU A 18 29.02 13.72 6.83
N ALA A 19 30.03 14.05 6.02
CA ALA A 19 29.86 14.29 4.59
C ALA A 19 29.35 13.05 3.85
N LEU A 20 29.87 11.86 4.18
CA LEU A 20 29.41 10.60 3.60
C LEU A 20 27.96 10.28 3.99
N ILE A 21 27.59 10.51 5.25
CA ILE A 21 26.20 10.33 5.72
C ILE A 21 25.25 11.30 5.00
N ALA A 22 25.66 12.56 4.85
CA ALA A 22 24.88 13.58 4.15
C ALA A 22 24.64 13.20 2.68
N MET A 23 25.70 12.78 1.97
CA MET A 23 25.62 12.36 0.58
C MET A 23 24.72 11.13 0.41
N GLY A 24 24.87 10.12 1.27
CA GLY A 24 24.01 8.94 1.26
C GLY A 24 22.55 9.27 1.52
N SER A 25 22.28 10.14 2.49
CA SER A 25 20.92 10.58 2.83
C SER A 25 20.27 11.37 1.70
N TYR A 26 20.99 12.30 1.09
CA TYR A 26 20.50 13.10 -0.04
C TYR A 26 20.09 12.20 -1.22
N ASN A 27 20.96 11.27 -1.62
CA ASN A 27 20.68 10.33 -2.71
C ASN A 27 19.48 9.43 -2.38
N ALA A 28 19.35 9.01 -1.12
CA ALA A 28 18.20 8.23 -0.67
C ALA A 28 16.88 9.03 -0.76
N PHE A 29 16.88 10.31 -0.42
CA PHE A 29 15.71 11.18 -0.58
C PHE A 29 15.31 11.36 -2.04
N VAL A 30 16.28 11.64 -2.93
CA VAL A 30 16.03 11.77 -4.37
C VAL A 30 15.43 10.47 -4.93
N LYS A 31 16.01 9.31 -4.58
CA LYS A 31 15.49 8.01 -4.98
C LYS A 31 14.04 7.79 -4.51
N SER A 32 13.75 8.10 -3.26
CA SER A 32 12.39 7.94 -2.72
C SER A 32 11.39 8.91 -3.36
N ARG A 33 11.77 10.16 -3.66
CA ARG A 33 10.91 11.11 -4.37
C ARG A 33 10.57 10.61 -5.78
N ASN A 34 11.56 10.10 -6.51
CA ASN A 34 11.34 9.53 -7.85
C ASN A 34 10.43 8.30 -7.80
N LEU A 35 10.59 7.45 -6.78
CA LEU A 35 9.73 6.28 -6.58
C LEU A 35 8.27 6.66 -6.28
N ILE A 36 8.05 7.70 -5.47
CA ILE A 36 6.71 8.24 -5.21
C ILE A 36 6.08 8.75 -6.51
N GLN A 37 6.80 9.57 -7.28
CA GLN A 37 6.31 10.09 -8.57
C GLN A 37 6.01 8.97 -9.57
N GLU A 38 6.85 7.94 -9.61
CA GLU A 38 6.64 6.76 -10.46
C GLU A 38 5.35 6.02 -10.06
N SER A 39 5.20 5.71 -8.78
CA SER A 39 3.97 5.06 -8.28
C SER A 39 2.72 5.91 -8.50
N TRP A 40 2.84 7.24 -8.46
CA TRP A 40 1.75 8.15 -8.78
C TRP A 40 1.38 8.11 -10.26
N ARG A 41 2.35 8.16 -11.17
CA ARG A 41 2.10 8.07 -12.61
C ARG A 41 1.36 6.79 -12.99
N GLN A 42 1.68 5.68 -12.33
CA GLN A 42 0.96 4.42 -12.57
C GLN A 42 -0.51 4.50 -12.15
N ILE A 43 -0.83 5.17 -11.04
CA ILE A 43 -2.22 5.42 -10.63
C ILE A 43 -2.91 6.37 -11.63
N ASP A 44 -2.24 7.44 -12.03
CA ASP A 44 -2.77 8.46 -12.94
C ASP A 44 -3.19 7.88 -14.30
N VAL A 45 -2.42 6.93 -14.83
CA VAL A 45 -2.78 6.20 -16.07
C VAL A 45 -4.11 5.45 -15.91
N GLU A 46 -4.30 4.74 -14.80
CA GLU A 46 -5.54 3.98 -14.56
C GLU A 46 -6.74 4.91 -14.26
N LEU A 47 -6.51 6.04 -13.59
CA LEU A 47 -7.54 7.07 -13.42
C LEU A 47 -8.00 7.64 -14.77
N ASN A 48 -7.06 7.94 -15.67
CA ASN A 48 -7.39 8.39 -17.02
C ASN A 48 -8.15 7.31 -17.81
N ARG A 49 -7.72 6.05 -17.74
CA ARG A 49 -8.44 4.93 -18.36
C ARG A 49 -9.88 4.84 -17.87
N ARG A 50 -10.12 5.02 -16.57
CA ARG A 50 -11.48 5.07 -16.01
C ARG A 50 -12.31 6.18 -16.64
N TYR A 51 -11.74 7.37 -16.81
CA TYR A 51 -12.44 8.49 -17.47
C TYR A 51 -12.79 8.19 -18.93
N GLU A 52 -11.98 7.42 -19.64
CA GLU A 52 -12.25 7.03 -21.03
C GLU A 52 -13.38 6.00 -21.13
N LEU A 53 -13.48 5.10 -20.15
CA LEU A 53 -14.50 4.05 -20.10
C LEU A 53 -15.90 4.55 -19.69
N ILE A 54 -15.98 5.52 -18.78
CA ILE A 54 -17.25 6.04 -18.24
C ILE A 54 -18.25 6.50 -19.31
N PRO A 55 -17.91 7.28 -20.35
CA PRO A 55 -18.92 7.70 -21.34
C PRO A 55 -19.52 6.53 -22.11
N ASN A 56 -18.74 5.49 -22.41
CA ASN A 56 -19.25 4.27 -23.05
C ASN A 56 -20.19 3.50 -22.11
N LEU A 57 -19.85 3.44 -20.81
CA LEU A 57 -20.73 2.90 -19.78
C LEU A 57 -22.06 3.66 -19.73
N VAL A 58 -22.00 4.98 -19.64
CA VAL A 58 -23.19 5.85 -19.55
C VAL A 58 -24.10 5.66 -20.77
N GLU A 59 -23.55 5.64 -21.97
CA GLU A 59 -24.35 5.45 -23.19
C GLU A 59 -24.97 4.04 -23.25
N THR A 60 -24.21 3.01 -22.88
CA THR A 60 -24.72 1.63 -22.83
C THR A 60 -25.87 1.50 -21.83
N VAL A 61 -25.74 2.07 -20.63
CA VAL A 61 -26.82 2.02 -19.63
C VAL A 61 -28.02 2.86 -20.05
N ARG A 62 -27.80 4.04 -20.63
CA ARG A 62 -28.87 4.93 -21.12
C ARG A 62 -29.81 4.24 -22.10
N ALA A 63 -29.29 3.37 -22.97
CA ALA A 63 -30.08 2.65 -23.97
C ALA A 63 -31.11 1.68 -23.34
N TYR A 64 -30.88 1.20 -22.12
CA TYR A 64 -31.73 0.20 -21.45
C TYR A 64 -32.44 0.72 -20.20
N ALA A 65 -31.87 1.73 -19.53
CA ALA A 65 -32.34 2.24 -18.25
C ALA A 65 -32.67 3.74 -18.34
N ALA A 66 -33.66 4.10 -19.16
CA ALA A 66 -34.04 5.51 -19.38
C ALA A 66 -34.54 6.23 -18.11
N HIS A 67 -34.88 5.51 -17.04
CA HIS A 67 -35.28 6.07 -15.75
C HIS A 67 -34.10 6.47 -14.86
N GLU A 68 -32.87 6.02 -15.17
CA GLU A 68 -31.64 6.31 -14.41
C GLU A 68 -30.96 7.63 -14.82
N ARG A 69 -31.70 8.57 -15.45
CA ARG A 69 -31.13 9.82 -15.98
C ARG A 69 -30.33 10.60 -14.95
N ASN A 70 -30.90 10.80 -13.75
CA ASN A 70 -30.24 11.54 -12.68
C ASN A 70 -28.92 10.88 -12.27
N THR A 71 -28.91 9.55 -12.13
CA THR A 71 -27.71 8.77 -11.81
C THR A 71 -26.62 8.94 -12.87
N LEU A 72 -27.00 8.86 -14.15
CA LEU A 72 -26.08 8.99 -15.29
C LEU A 72 -25.54 10.43 -15.44
N GLU A 73 -26.37 11.43 -15.17
CA GLU A 73 -25.97 12.84 -15.12
C GLU A 73 -24.98 13.10 -13.98
N ASP A 74 -25.23 12.55 -12.80
CA ASP A 74 -24.33 12.67 -11.65
C ASP A 74 -22.97 12.04 -11.91
N ILE A 75 -22.92 10.86 -12.54
CA ILE A 75 -21.65 10.22 -12.93
C ILE A 75 -20.91 11.07 -13.96
N THR A 76 -21.62 11.62 -14.94
CA THR A 76 -21.03 12.50 -15.95
C THR A 76 -20.43 13.75 -15.32
N ARG A 77 -21.12 14.35 -14.35
CA ARG A 77 -20.66 15.51 -13.56
C ARG A 77 -19.46 15.18 -12.69
N LEU A 78 -19.48 14.04 -11.99
CA LEU A 78 -18.37 13.61 -11.14
C LEU A 78 -17.12 13.29 -11.97
N ARG A 79 -17.29 12.69 -13.15
CA ARG A 79 -16.20 12.45 -14.11
C ARG A 79 -15.58 13.77 -14.55
N SER A 80 -16.38 14.73 -14.99
CA SER A 80 -15.86 16.01 -15.47
C SER A 80 -15.15 16.78 -14.35
N GLN A 81 -15.70 16.74 -13.13
CA GLN A 81 -15.06 17.29 -11.94
C GLN A 81 -13.69 16.64 -11.67
N ALA A 82 -13.62 15.31 -11.57
CA ALA A 82 -12.39 14.59 -11.33
C ALA A 82 -11.33 14.88 -12.41
N GLN A 83 -11.74 14.84 -13.68
CA GLN A 83 -10.87 15.13 -14.82
C GLN A 83 -10.35 16.58 -14.80
N SER A 84 -11.21 17.55 -14.45
CA SER A 84 -10.80 18.95 -14.35
C SER A 84 -9.77 19.18 -13.25
N ILE A 85 -9.93 18.52 -12.09
CA ILE A 85 -8.98 18.57 -10.98
C ILE A 85 -7.66 17.93 -11.40
N ALA A 86 -7.72 16.78 -12.09
CA ALA A 86 -6.53 16.09 -12.60
C ALA A 86 -5.70 16.95 -13.56
N GLN A 87 -6.35 17.82 -14.36
CA GLN A 87 -5.66 18.76 -15.27
C GLN A 87 -5.01 19.95 -14.54
N SER A 88 -5.57 20.34 -13.38
CA SER A 88 -5.01 21.42 -12.55
C SER A 88 -3.97 20.96 -11.53
N ASP A 89 -3.94 19.66 -11.23
CA ASP A 89 -3.03 19.07 -10.25
C ASP A 89 -1.58 19.00 -10.80
N GLY A 90 -0.62 19.11 -9.88
CA GLY A 90 0.80 18.99 -10.20
C GLY A 90 1.28 17.53 -10.29
N ALA A 91 2.58 17.33 -10.14
CA ALA A 91 3.22 16.01 -10.22
C ALA A 91 2.85 15.02 -9.08
N LEU A 92 2.05 15.45 -8.10
CA LEU A 92 1.61 14.66 -6.94
C LEU A 92 0.11 14.91 -6.69
N PRO A 93 -0.61 13.93 -6.11
CA PRO A 93 -2.04 14.07 -5.84
C PRO A 93 -2.32 15.16 -4.80
N SER A 94 -3.34 15.97 -5.06
CA SER A 94 -3.98 16.77 -4.02
C SER A 94 -5.03 15.96 -3.24
N GLN A 95 -5.35 16.43 -2.02
CA GLN A 95 -6.46 15.86 -1.25
C GLN A 95 -7.78 16.02 -2.01
N GLN A 96 -7.99 17.16 -2.65
CA GLN A 96 -9.16 17.44 -3.47
C GLN A 96 -9.30 16.42 -4.61
N ARG A 97 -8.19 16.02 -5.25
CA ARG A 97 -8.19 14.95 -6.24
C ARG A 97 -8.63 13.64 -5.62
N SER A 98 -8.06 13.23 -4.48
CA SER A 98 -8.47 12.01 -3.78
C SER A 98 -9.99 11.97 -3.53
N ASP A 99 -10.57 13.06 -3.04
CA ASP A 99 -11.99 13.11 -2.69
C ASP A 99 -12.88 13.02 -3.94
N ALA A 100 -12.49 13.68 -5.04
CA ALA A 100 -13.21 13.60 -6.31
C ALA A 100 -13.15 12.19 -6.92
N GLU A 101 -11.97 11.52 -6.87
CA GLU A 101 -11.84 10.15 -7.38
C GLU A 101 -12.66 9.14 -6.57
N GLN A 102 -12.78 9.34 -5.26
CA GLN A 102 -13.62 8.52 -4.38
C GLN A 102 -15.10 8.70 -4.70
N ALA A 103 -15.56 9.94 -4.83
CA ALA A 103 -16.94 10.24 -5.18
C ALA A 103 -17.31 9.60 -6.52
N LEU A 104 -16.42 9.68 -7.52
CA LEU A 104 -16.61 9.02 -8.80
C LEU A 104 -16.65 7.49 -8.70
N SER A 105 -15.70 6.88 -7.97
CA SER A 105 -15.69 5.42 -7.75
C SER A 105 -16.99 4.95 -7.09
N GLY A 106 -17.46 5.67 -6.06
CA GLY A 106 -18.72 5.38 -5.38
C GLY A 106 -19.92 5.47 -6.31
N ALA A 107 -20.01 6.52 -7.13
CA ALA A 107 -21.11 6.67 -8.08
C ALA A 107 -21.14 5.55 -9.15
N VAL A 108 -19.97 5.17 -9.68
CA VAL A 108 -19.87 4.05 -10.64
C VAL A 108 -20.27 2.72 -9.99
N ARG A 109 -19.85 2.45 -8.75
CA ARG A 109 -20.26 1.25 -8.01
C ARG A 109 -21.78 1.22 -7.79
N ASN A 110 -22.37 2.35 -7.40
CA ASN A 110 -23.82 2.44 -7.22
C ASN A 110 -24.59 2.18 -8.51
N LEU A 111 -24.10 2.69 -9.65
CA LEU A 111 -24.68 2.38 -10.96
C LEU A 111 -24.61 0.89 -11.29
N ILE A 112 -23.48 0.23 -11.02
CA ILE A 112 -23.33 -1.21 -11.26
C ILE A 112 -24.36 -2.01 -10.44
N VAL A 113 -24.62 -1.59 -9.20
CA VAL A 113 -25.66 -2.21 -8.36
C VAL A 113 -27.07 -1.96 -8.91
N SER A 114 -27.38 -0.75 -9.41
CA SER A 114 -28.72 -0.46 -9.95
C SER A 114 -29.05 -1.24 -11.22
N VAL A 115 -28.04 -1.70 -11.97
CA VAL A 115 -28.24 -2.56 -13.15
C VAL A 115 -28.91 -3.90 -12.83
N GLU A 116 -28.91 -4.36 -11.57
CA GLU A 116 -29.62 -5.58 -11.18
C GLU A 116 -31.14 -5.53 -11.46
N ALA A 117 -31.72 -4.33 -11.49
CA ALA A 117 -33.12 -4.11 -11.83
C ALA A 117 -33.42 -4.25 -13.35
N TYR A 118 -32.40 -4.38 -14.20
CA TYR A 118 -32.50 -4.38 -15.66
C TYR A 118 -31.90 -5.67 -16.26
N PRO A 119 -32.67 -6.77 -16.37
CA PRO A 119 -32.18 -8.07 -16.83
C PRO A 119 -31.54 -8.05 -18.23
N ASP A 120 -32.12 -7.30 -19.17
CA ASP A 120 -31.59 -7.19 -20.54
C ASP A 120 -30.19 -6.57 -20.55
N LEU A 121 -29.98 -5.52 -19.76
CA LEU A 121 -28.68 -4.86 -19.60
C LEU A 121 -27.67 -5.76 -18.89
N LYS A 122 -28.10 -6.51 -17.86
CA LYS A 122 -27.26 -7.47 -17.14
C LYS A 122 -26.69 -8.56 -18.05
N SER A 123 -27.42 -8.93 -19.09
CA SER A 123 -26.99 -9.92 -20.09
C SER A 123 -26.28 -9.32 -21.31
N ASN A 124 -26.17 -7.99 -21.37
CA ASN A 124 -25.56 -7.32 -22.51
C ASN A 124 -24.03 -7.49 -22.49
N GLN A 125 -23.49 -8.11 -23.54
CA GLN A 125 -22.06 -8.41 -23.64
C GLN A 125 -21.16 -7.16 -23.61
N ASN A 126 -21.59 -6.04 -24.21
CA ASN A 126 -20.81 -4.79 -24.18
C ASN A 126 -20.77 -4.20 -22.76
N PHE A 127 -21.90 -4.25 -22.04
CA PHE A 127 -21.97 -3.81 -20.66
C PHE A 127 -21.09 -4.67 -19.74
N LEU A 128 -21.17 -6.00 -19.86
CA LEU A 128 -20.36 -6.93 -19.06
C LEU A 128 -18.85 -6.70 -19.28
N GLU A 129 -18.45 -6.44 -20.52
CA GLU A 129 -17.05 -6.14 -20.84
C GLU A 129 -16.61 -4.79 -20.24
N LEU A 130 -17.43 -3.74 -20.33
CA LEU A 130 -17.15 -2.45 -19.68
C LEU A 130 -17.06 -2.57 -18.16
N GLN A 131 -17.98 -3.32 -17.55
CA GLN A 131 -17.97 -3.61 -16.11
C GLN A 131 -16.66 -4.32 -15.72
N ARG A 132 -16.24 -5.34 -16.47
CA ARG A 132 -14.98 -6.06 -16.24
C ARG A 132 -13.77 -5.14 -16.34
N GLN A 133 -13.70 -4.30 -17.38
CA GLN A 133 -12.60 -3.35 -17.56
C GLN A 133 -12.55 -2.31 -16.44
N LEU A 134 -13.71 -1.79 -16.01
CA LEU A 134 -13.80 -0.86 -14.89
C LEU A 134 -13.38 -1.52 -13.57
N ALA A 135 -13.84 -2.74 -13.30
CA ALA A 135 -13.43 -3.49 -12.10
C ALA A 135 -11.91 -3.73 -12.08
N GLU A 136 -11.33 -4.16 -13.21
CA GLU A 136 -9.88 -4.31 -13.34
C GLU A 136 -9.13 -2.99 -13.11
N THR A 137 -9.66 -1.89 -13.63
CA THR A 137 -9.09 -0.54 -13.44
C THR A 137 -9.15 -0.13 -11.97
N GLU A 138 -10.28 -0.36 -11.28
CA GLU A 138 -10.43 -0.07 -9.84
C GLU A 138 -9.48 -0.92 -8.97
N ASP A 139 -9.28 -2.19 -9.31
CA ASP A 139 -8.34 -3.07 -8.61
C ASP A 139 -6.89 -2.57 -8.77
N ARG A 140 -6.52 -2.15 -9.98
CA ARG A 140 -5.20 -1.55 -10.27
C ARG A 140 -5.00 -0.22 -9.54
N ILE A 141 -6.02 0.65 -9.51
CA ILE A 141 -6.00 1.90 -8.72
C ILE A 141 -5.79 1.59 -7.23
N ALA A 142 -6.54 0.63 -6.68
CA ALA A 142 -6.44 0.26 -5.27
C ALA A 142 -5.06 -0.33 -4.93
N ALA A 143 -4.51 -1.18 -5.79
CA ALA A 143 -3.16 -1.72 -5.64
C ALA A 143 -2.09 -0.61 -5.73
N GLY A 144 -2.19 0.25 -6.74
CA GLY A 144 -1.30 1.39 -6.95
C GLY A 144 -1.31 2.32 -5.75
N ARG A 145 -2.49 2.62 -5.19
CA ARG A 145 -2.65 3.45 -3.99
C ARG A 145 -1.94 2.87 -2.77
N ARG A 146 -2.10 1.57 -2.51
CA ARG A 146 -1.37 0.90 -1.41
C ARG A 146 0.14 1.03 -1.59
N PHE A 147 0.63 0.86 -2.82
CA PHE A 147 2.04 0.99 -3.14
C PHE A 147 2.55 2.42 -3.00
N TYR A 148 1.83 3.40 -3.54
CA TYR A 148 2.12 4.84 -3.38
C TYR A 148 2.18 5.23 -1.90
N ASN A 149 1.17 4.88 -1.11
CA ASN A 149 1.13 5.19 0.32
C ASN A 149 2.27 4.52 1.09
N ALA A 150 2.66 3.29 0.72
CA ALA A 150 3.82 2.64 1.30
C ALA A 150 5.11 3.43 1.03
N ASN A 151 5.28 3.94 -0.20
CA ASN A 151 6.44 4.77 -0.58
C ASN A 151 6.44 6.12 0.13
N VAL A 152 5.28 6.78 0.22
CA VAL A 152 5.09 8.03 0.98
C VAL A 152 5.44 7.83 2.45
N ARG A 153 4.99 6.73 3.06
CA ARG A 153 5.33 6.39 4.45
C ARG A 153 6.83 6.27 4.64
N VAL A 154 7.52 5.48 3.81
CA VAL A 154 8.98 5.30 3.90
C VAL A 154 9.71 6.63 3.75
N TYR A 155 9.27 7.47 2.81
CA TYR A 155 9.85 8.80 2.60
C TYR A 155 9.62 9.73 3.80
N ASN A 156 8.39 9.84 4.29
CA ASN A 156 8.03 10.70 5.43
C ASN A 156 8.73 10.25 6.71
N THR A 157 8.85 8.94 6.96
CA THR A 157 9.66 8.41 8.06
C THR A 157 11.12 8.86 7.95
N ARG A 158 11.70 8.88 6.75
CA ARG A 158 13.08 9.37 6.55
C ARG A 158 13.20 10.88 6.76
N VAL A 159 12.21 11.66 6.34
CA VAL A 159 12.15 13.11 6.60
C VAL A 159 12.17 13.40 8.10
N GLU A 160 11.54 12.54 8.91
CA GLU A 160 11.43 12.72 10.37
C GLU A 160 12.57 12.08 11.16
N SER A 161 13.25 11.06 10.61
CA SER A 161 14.25 10.27 11.34
C SER A 161 15.61 10.97 11.46
N VAL A 162 16.29 10.79 12.60
CA VAL A 162 17.69 11.22 12.79
C VAL A 162 18.63 10.14 12.22
N PRO A 163 19.72 10.49 11.50
CA PRO A 163 20.21 11.84 11.23
C PRO A 163 19.67 12.50 9.96
N SER A 164 18.80 11.83 9.19
CA SER A 164 18.35 12.30 7.88
C SER A 164 17.47 13.57 7.93
N ASN A 165 16.80 13.85 9.04
CA ASN A 165 15.98 15.04 9.24
C ASN A 165 16.77 16.36 9.14
N LEU A 166 18.05 16.38 9.52
CA LEU A 166 18.92 17.54 9.38
C LEU A 166 19.17 17.85 7.90
N ILE A 167 19.42 16.81 7.11
CA ILE A 167 19.59 16.91 5.65
C ILE A 167 18.26 17.29 5.00
N ALA A 168 17.14 16.74 5.50
CA ALA A 168 15.81 17.10 5.02
C ALA A 168 15.52 18.60 5.18
N GLY A 169 15.80 19.17 6.36
CA GLY A 169 15.64 20.59 6.62
C GLY A 169 16.59 21.47 5.78
N MET A 170 17.86 21.08 5.66
CA MET A 170 18.86 21.86 4.91
C MET A 170 18.57 21.92 3.39
N PHE A 171 18.06 20.81 2.82
CA PHE A 171 17.80 20.68 1.39
C PHE A 171 16.29 20.73 1.02
N HIS A 172 15.43 21.15 1.94
CA HIS A 172 13.99 21.34 1.73
C HIS A 172 13.27 20.07 1.22
N PHE A 173 13.59 18.91 1.81
CA PHE A 173 12.81 17.69 1.62
C PHE A 173 11.60 17.72 2.57
N GLU A 174 10.45 18.10 2.04
CA GLU A 174 9.18 18.15 2.75
C GLU A 174 8.45 16.81 2.74
N LYS A 175 7.49 16.61 3.65
CA LYS A 175 6.66 15.40 3.66
C LYS A 175 5.79 15.34 2.41
N ALA A 176 5.66 14.15 1.84
CA ALA A 176 4.70 13.89 0.78
C ALA A 176 3.31 13.61 1.37
N THR A 177 2.27 14.03 0.66
CA THR A 177 0.87 13.78 1.00
C THR A 177 0.51 12.34 0.64
N TYR A 178 -0.26 11.67 1.50
CA TYR A 178 -0.80 10.35 1.15
C TYR A 178 -1.98 10.48 0.20
N PHE A 179 -2.15 9.50 -0.68
CA PHE A 179 -3.33 9.37 -1.52
C PHE A 179 -4.30 8.44 -0.80
N GLU A 180 -5.40 8.99 -0.28
CA GLU A 180 -6.39 8.26 0.53
C GLU A 180 -5.95 7.92 1.97
N VAL A 181 -5.96 8.91 2.86
CA VAL A 181 -5.88 8.73 4.33
C VAL A 181 -6.86 9.66 5.06
N ASN A 182 -8.08 9.77 4.55
CA ASN A 182 -9.20 10.42 5.26
C ASN A 182 -10.40 9.49 5.31
N ASP A 183 -10.17 8.26 5.74
CA ASP A 183 -11.25 7.43 6.23
C ASP A 183 -11.40 7.67 7.75
N PRO A 184 -12.38 8.47 8.21
CA PRO A 184 -12.65 8.60 9.63
C PRO A 184 -13.03 7.26 10.29
N SER A 185 -13.45 6.24 9.52
CA SER A 185 -13.75 4.90 10.05
C SER A 185 -12.49 4.11 10.40
N VAL A 186 -11.34 4.38 9.76
CA VAL A 186 -10.04 3.80 10.16
C VAL A 186 -9.55 4.38 11.49
N ARG A 187 -10.07 5.54 11.91
CA ARG A 187 -9.83 6.12 13.24
C ARG A 187 -10.86 5.68 14.29
N GLN A 188 -11.98 5.08 13.88
CA GLN A 188 -13.02 4.60 14.78
C GLN A 188 -12.88 3.10 14.96
N THR A 189 -12.34 2.68 16.10
CA THR A 189 -12.35 1.27 16.51
C THR A 189 -13.81 0.78 16.53
N PRO A 190 -14.16 -0.35 15.87
CA PRO A 190 -15.50 -0.90 15.94
C PRO A 190 -15.86 -1.17 17.41
N ASN A 191 -16.87 -0.48 17.93
CA ASN A 191 -17.34 -0.70 19.29
C ASN A 191 -18.25 -1.96 19.27
N VAL A 192 -17.64 -3.13 19.44
CA VAL A 192 -18.37 -4.39 19.52
C VAL A 192 -18.92 -4.54 20.94
N SER A 193 -20.15 -4.09 21.13
CA SER A 193 -20.93 -4.41 22.33
C SER A 193 -21.53 -5.81 22.14
N PHE A 194 -20.91 -6.81 22.74
CA PHE A 194 -21.60 -8.08 22.98
C PHE A 194 -22.66 -7.77 24.03
N GLY A 195 -23.92 -7.68 23.59
CA GLY A 195 -25.06 -7.44 24.47
C GLY A 195 -24.95 -8.35 25.69
N GLU A 196 -25.16 -7.74 26.86
CA GLU A 196 -25.27 -8.37 28.17
C GLU A 196 -25.94 -9.75 28.03
N ILE A 197 -25.17 -10.81 28.24
CA ILE A 197 -25.71 -12.16 28.31
C ILE A 197 -26.54 -12.17 29.59
N ALA A 198 -27.79 -11.73 29.49
CA ALA A 198 -28.77 -11.89 30.52
C ALA A 198 -28.90 -13.39 30.75
N TYR A 199 -28.33 -13.85 31.87
CA TYR A 199 -28.73 -15.11 32.48
C TYR A 199 -30.24 -15.02 32.65
N ARG A 200 -30.97 -15.67 31.75
CA ARG A 200 -32.40 -15.93 31.89
C ARG A 200 -32.51 -16.86 33.10
N GLY A 201 -32.82 -16.25 34.23
CA GLY A 201 -33.14 -16.95 35.45
C GLY A 201 -34.46 -17.68 35.25
N ASP A 202 -34.37 -19.00 35.26
CA ASP A 202 -35.50 -19.87 35.47
C ASP A 202 -35.32 -20.52 36.85
N ASP A 203 -36.38 -20.41 37.66
CA ASP A 203 -36.71 -21.10 38.90
C ASP A 203 -36.40 -20.47 40.27
N GLN A 204 -37.46 -20.54 41.09
CA GLN A 204 -37.85 -19.72 42.24
C GLN A 204 -37.57 -20.45 43.58
N PRO A 205 -37.96 -19.91 44.77
CA PRO A 205 -37.18 -19.95 46.00
C PRO A 205 -37.43 -21.20 46.86
N GLY A 206 -36.36 -21.78 47.43
CA GLY A 206 -36.47 -22.89 48.38
C GLY A 206 -35.28 -22.97 49.34
N GLN A 207 -35.53 -22.57 50.59
CA GLN A 207 -34.85 -22.97 51.84
C GLN A 207 -33.32 -23.11 51.86
N LEU A 208 -32.66 -22.09 52.42
CA LEU A 208 -31.32 -22.23 53.00
C LEU A 208 -31.40 -23.08 54.27
N SER A 209 -30.92 -24.32 54.20
CA SER A 209 -30.50 -25.10 55.37
C SER A 209 -28.97 -25.12 55.44
N PRO A 210 -28.36 -24.99 56.63
CA PRO A 210 -26.91 -24.94 56.76
C PRO A 210 -26.35 -26.36 56.78
N GLN A 211 -25.52 -26.73 55.80
CA GLN A 211 -24.73 -27.96 55.90
C GLN A 211 -23.24 -27.66 55.81
N SER A 212 -22.62 -27.71 56.98
CA SER A 212 -21.19 -27.75 57.21
C SER A 212 -20.55 -29.02 56.64
N SER A 213 -19.26 -28.88 56.30
CA SER A 213 -18.19 -29.88 56.13
C SER A 213 -18.04 -30.64 54.79
N THR A 214 -17.01 -30.26 54.03
CA THR A 214 -16.05 -31.17 53.37
C THR A 214 -14.78 -30.38 52.93
N PRO A 215 -13.59 -31.00 52.86
CA PRO A 215 -12.28 -30.35 52.98
C PRO A 215 -11.77 -29.72 51.67
N PRO A 216 -10.71 -28.88 51.71
CA PRO A 216 -10.09 -28.38 50.49
C PRO A 216 -9.59 -29.54 49.63
N VAL A 217 -9.93 -29.52 48.35
CA VAL A 217 -9.46 -30.46 47.34
C VAL A 217 -7.92 -30.40 47.33
N ARG A 218 -7.28 -31.50 47.75
CA ARG A 218 -5.83 -31.71 47.55
C ARG A 218 -5.61 -32.00 46.06
N PHE A 219 -4.75 -31.21 45.42
CA PHE A 219 -4.19 -31.57 44.13
C PHE A 219 -3.23 -32.74 44.33
N ASP A 220 -3.57 -33.89 43.77
CA ASP A 220 -2.69 -35.05 43.76
C ASP A 220 -1.58 -34.83 42.73
N ALA A 221 -0.33 -34.91 43.17
CA ALA A 221 0.84 -34.83 42.32
C ALA A 221 1.07 -36.22 41.69
N GLY A 222 0.17 -36.61 40.79
CA GLY A 222 0.15 -37.94 40.18
C GLY A 222 0.21 -37.95 38.65
N ASP A 223 -0.24 -36.90 37.97
CA ASP A 223 -0.15 -36.79 36.51
C ASP A 223 0.99 -35.85 36.13
N ALA A 224 2.18 -36.42 36.04
CA ALA A 224 3.30 -35.79 35.35
C ALA A 224 2.86 -35.47 33.92
N LEU A 225 2.89 -34.19 33.57
CA LEU A 225 2.86 -33.73 32.19
C LEU A 225 3.91 -34.51 31.38
N PRO A 226 3.61 -34.96 30.15
CA PRO A 226 4.62 -35.59 29.32
C PRO A 226 5.81 -34.63 29.15
N GLU A 227 7.01 -35.13 29.44
CA GLU A 227 8.26 -34.38 29.22
C GLU A 227 8.29 -33.82 27.78
N PRO A 228 8.72 -32.57 27.59
CA PRO A 228 9.06 -32.11 26.26
C PRO A 228 10.20 -32.97 25.74
N GLN A 229 9.94 -33.72 24.67
CA GLN A 229 10.97 -34.49 23.97
C GLN A 229 12.15 -33.56 23.69
N GLN A 230 13.29 -33.84 24.31
CA GLN A 230 14.56 -33.22 23.97
C GLN A 230 14.87 -33.61 22.53
N GLN A 231 14.54 -32.73 21.60
CA GLN A 231 15.02 -32.84 20.24
C GLN A 231 16.53 -32.63 20.31
N SER A 232 17.25 -33.76 20.28
CA SER A 232 18.71 -33.80 20.17
C SER A 232 19.15 -32.84 19.08
N GLN A 233 19.84 -31.79 19.48
CA GLN A 233 20.54 -30.88 18.58
C GLN A 233 21.64 -31.68 17.86
N GLN A 234 21.31 -32.24 16.70
CA GLN A 234 22.29 -32.45 15.65
C GLN A 234 22.24 -31.23 14.75
N ALA A 235 23.17 -30.31 14.99
CA ALA A 235 23.45 -29.21 14.10
C ALA A 235 23.82 -29.78 12.71
N PRO A 236 23.22 -29.28 11.61
CA PRO A 236 23.76 -29.53 10.29
C PRO A 236 25.15 -28.92 10.23
N HIS A 237 26.17 -29.75 9.98
CA HIS A 237 27.48 -29.27 9.58
C HIS A 237 27.31 -28.41 8.32
N PRO A 238 27.91 -27.21 8.23
CA PRO A 238 28.00 -26.50 6.98
C PRO A 238 28.91 -27.31 6.05
N GLN A 239 28.31 -27.99 5.07
CA GLN A 239 29.05 -28.45 3.90
C GLN A 239 29.58 -27.20 3.19
N GLY A 240 30.91 -27.08 3.11
CA GLY A 240 31.55 -26.07 2.27
C GLY A 240 31.04 -26.19 0.83
N PRO A 241 31.08 -25.09 0.05
CA PRO A 241 30.59 -25.10 -1.31
C PRO A 241 31.31 -26.18 -2.12
N GLN A 242 30.52 -27.16 -2.60
CA GLN A 242 30.97 -28.09 -3.62
C GLN A 242 31.31 -27.27 -4.86
N THR A 243 32.56 -27.38 -5.29
CA THR A 243 33.05 -26.91 -6.58
C THR A 243 32.34 -27.69 -7.70
N GLY A 244 31.15 -27.24 -8.06
CA GLY A 244 30.54 -27.57 -9.35
C GLY A 244 31.38 -26.93 -10.44
N GLY A 245 31.99 -27.74 -11.29
CA GLY A 245 32.73 -27.28 -12.45
C GLY A 245 31.81 -26.48 -13.37
N TYR A 246 31.98 -25.16 -13.36
CA TYR A 246 31.50 -24.31 -14.43
C TYR A 246 32.47 -24.41 -15.60
N THR A 247 32.09 -25.13 -16.64
CA THR A 247 32.67 -24.95 -17.97
C THR A 247 32.12 -23.62 -18.53
N PRO A 248 32.97 -22.62 -18.82
CA PRO A 248 32.51 -21.40 -19.46
C PRO A 248 32.02 -21.71 -20.88
N PRO A 249 30.95 -21.06 -21.37
CA PRO A 249 30.64 -21.08 -22.79
C PRO A 249 31.81 -20.45 -23.55
N GLN A 250 32.24 -21.11 -24.62
CA GLN A 250 33.28 -20.60 -25.49
C GLN A 250 32.88 -19.21 -26.02
N THR A 251 33.79 -18.27 -25.85
CA THR A 251 33.74 -16.94 -26.43
C THR A 251 33.61 -17.04 -27.95
N GLY A 252 32.38 -16.92 -28.45
CA GLY A 252 32.16 -16.46 -29.81
C GLY A 252 32.70 -15.03 -29.91
N GLY A 253 33.73 -14.85 -30.73
CA GLY A 253 34.39 -13.57 -30.92
C GLY A 253 33.40 -12.50 -31.35
N TYR A 254 33.17 -11.52 -30.48
CA TYR A 254 32.59 -10.24 -30.89
C TYR A 254 33.71 -9.41 -31.51
N THR A 255 33.74 -9.35 -32.83
CA THR A 255 34.46 -8.35 -33.60
C THR A 255 33.73 -7.01 -33.40
N PRO A 256 34.36 -5.97 -32.83
CA PRO A 256 33.73 -4.64 -32.82
C PRO A 256 33.59 -4.13 -34.27
N PRO A 257 32.50 -3.43 -34.62
CA PRO A 257 32.42 -2.74 -35.90
C PRO A 257 33.53 -1.69 -35.99
N GLN A 258 34.28 -1.70 -37.08
CA GLN A 258 35.25 -0.66 -37.39
C GLN A 258 34.56 0.70 -37.41
N THR A 259 35.02 1.60 -36.55
CA THR A 259 34.76 3.03 -36.64
C THR A 259 35.19 3.49 -38.04
N GLY A 260 34.22 3.80 -38.89
CA GLY A 260 34.48 4.45 -40.17
C GLY A 260 35.02 5.86 -39.91
N ASP A 261 36.13 6.17 -40.58
CA ASP A 261 36.75 7.50 -40.64
C ASP A 261 35.75 8.60 -41.02
N PRO A 262 35.85 9.80 -40.43
CA PRO A 262 35.16 10.98 -40.95
C PRO A 262 36.00 11.56 -42.09
N GLN A 263 35.79 11.08 -43.31
CA GLN A 263 36.34 11.70 -44.52
C GLN A 263 35.28 11.71 -45.64
N GLN A 264 35.02 12.92 -46.16
CA GLN A 264 34.28 13.24 -47.40
C GLN A 264 32.74 13.10 -47.25
N ARG A 265 31.90 14.13 -47.34
CA ARG A 265 31.91 15.39 -48.10
C ARG A 265 31.00 16.44 -47.45
#